data_AF-R5ICS5-F1
#
_entry.id   AF-R5ICS5-F1
#
_cell.length_a   1.000
_cell.length_b   1.000
_cell.length_c   1.000
_cell.angle_alpha   90.00
_cell.angle_beta   90.00
_cell.angle_gamma   90.00
#
_symmetry.space_group_name_H-M   'P 1'
#
loop_
_entity.id
_entity.type
_entity.pdbx_description
1 polymer ?
#
loop_
_entity_poly.entity_id
_entity_poly.type
_entity_poly.pdbx_seq_one_letter_code
_entity_poly.pdbx_strand_id
1 'polypeptide(L)' 'MLVVDKELFKKMTGTDIWEFRTLHRGISYRLLAFWDTDGETLVVATHGFAKKTQRTPRKEIDKAERIREEYFTIKKRR' A
#
# COMPACT_ATOMS: atom_id res chain seq x y z
N MET A 1 4.22 -18.47 15.13
CA MET A 1 3.00 -18.09 14.38
C MET A 1 3.16 -16.62 13.98
N LEU A 2 3.34 -16.33 12.69
CA LEU A 2 3.42 -14.95 12.22
C LEU A 2 2.01 -14.35 12.26
N VAL A 3 1.76 -13.46 13.22
CA VAL A 3 0.46 -12.77 13.35
C VAL A 3 0.47 -11.60 12.39
N VAL A 4 -0.25 -11.72 11.27
CA VAL A 4 -0.57 -10.57 10.41
C VAL A 4 -1.72 -9.84 11.08
N ASP A 5 -1.41 -8.75 11.78
CA ASP A 5 -2.42 -7.88 12.36
C ASP A 5 -3.17 -7.14 11.25
N LYS A 6 -4.41 -7.58 10.99
CA LYS A 6 -5.29 -7.01 9.96
C LYS A 6 -5.66 -5.54 10.26
N GLU A 7 -5.48 -5.09 11.50
CA GLU A 7 -5.66 -3.69 11.88
C GLU A 7 -4.44 -2.81 11.60
N LEU A 8 -3.26 -3.40 11.39
CA LEU A 8 -2.04 -2.68 11.01
C LEU A 8 -1.74 -2.79 9.52
N PHE A 9 -1.96 -3.96 8.93
CA PHE A 9 -1.61 -4.23 7.54
C PHE A 9 -2.70 -5.05 6.85
N LYS A 10 -3.38 -4.42 5.90
CA LYS A 10 -4.58 -4.98 5.26
C LYS A 10 -4.44 -5.04 3.75
N LYS A 11 -4.59 -6.24 3.15
CA LYS A 11 -4.71 -6.37 1.69
C LYS A 11 -6.02 -5.77 1.21
N MET A 12 -5.95 -4.98 0.15
CA MET A 12 -7.13 -4.40 -0.50
C MET A 12 -7.73 -5.42 -1.46
N THR A 13 -8.98 -5.83 -1.20
CA THR A 13 -9.65 -6.90 -1.94
C THR A 13 -9.68 -6.62 -3.44
N GLY A 14 -9.28 -7.60 -4.25
CA GLY A 14 -9.27 -7.50 -5.71
C GLY A 14 -8.11 -6.68 -6.29
N THR A 15 -7.06 -6.41 -5.50
CA THR A 15 -5.89 -5.62 -5.91
C THR A 15 -4.61 -6.25 -5.36
N ASP A 16 -3.46 -5.81 -5.86
CA ASP A 16 -2.14 -6.17 -5.31
C ASP A 16 -1.61 -5.13 -4.30
N ILE A 17 -2.47 -4.20 -3.91
CA ILE A 17 -2.18 -3.15 -2.95
C ILE A 17 -2.51 -3.59 -1.53
N TRP A 18 -1.65 -3.15 -0.62
CA TRP A 18 -1.79 -3.28 0.81
C TRP A 18 -1.87 -1.90 1.48
N GLU A 19 -2.65 -1.83 2.55
CA GLU A 19 -2.86 -0.63 3.35
C GLU A 19 -2.17 -0.80 4.71
N PHE A 20 -1.16 0.04 4.97
CA PHE A 20 -0.61 0.26 6.30
C PHE A 20 -1.46 1.26 7.07
N ARG A 21 -1.77 0.93 8.32
CA ARG A 21 -2.57 1.75 9.22
C ARG A 21 -1.68 2.24 10.34
N THR A 22 -1.52 3.55 10.44
CA THR A 22 -0.70 4.16 11.49
C THR A 22 -1.44 5.29 12.18
N LEU A 23 -1.16 5.48 13.47
CA LEU A 23 -1.63 6.58 14.28
C LEU A 23 -0.41 7.37 14.73
N HIS A 24 -0.32 8.63 14.33
CA HIS A 24 0.78 9.49 14.72
C HIS A 24 0.23 10.82 15.21
N ARG A 25 0.58 11.22 16.45
CA ARG A 25 0.13 12.46 17.08
C ARG A 25 -1.39 12.67 17.01
N GLY A 26 -2.15 11.60 17.24
CA GLY A 26 -3.62 11.62 17.20
C GLY A 26 -4.23 11.65 15.79
N ILE A 27 -3.42 11.73 14.73
CA ILE A 27 -3.89 11.69 13.34
C ILE A 27 -3.69 10.28 12.79
N SER A 28 -4.78 9.70 12.30
CA SER A 28 -4.75 8.38 11.65
C SER A 28 -4.31 8.57 10.20
N TYR A 29 -3.23 7.92 9.79
CA TYR A 29 -2.78 7.87 8.40
C TYR A 29 -2.96 6.49 7.80
N ARG A 30 -3.02 6.45 6.47
CA ARG A 30 -3.00 5.25 5.66
C ARG A 30 -1.89 5.38 4.62
N LEU A 31 -1.04 4.38 4.51
CA LEU A 31 -0.06 4.29 3.43
C LEU A 31 -0.42 3.10 2.54
N LEU A 32 -0.38 3.30 1.23
CA LEU A 32 -0.60 2.23 0.27
C LEU A 32 0.74 1.71 -0.24
N ALA A 33 0.88 0.40 -0.28
CA ALA A 33 2.12 -0.27 -0.64
C ALA A 33 1.84 -1.53 -1.45
N PHE A 34 2.86 -2.05 -2.10
CA PHE A 34 2.81 -3.35 -2.78
C PHE A 34 4.08 -4.14 -2.52
N TRP A 35 4.00 -5.45 -2.76
CA TRP A 35 5.15 -6.33 -2.69
C TRP A 35 5.83 -6.39 -4.04
N ASP A 36 7.15 -6.25 -4.04
CA ASP A 36 8.02 -6.66 -5.12
C ASP A 36 8.80 -7.88 -4.66
N THR A 37 8.51 -9.03 -5.26
CA THR A 37 9.12 -10.32 -4.91
C THR A 37 10.09 -10.80 -5.99
N ASP A 38 10.38 -9.97 -6.99
CA ASP A 38 11.29 -10.30 -8.07
C ASP A 38 12.73 -9.95 -7.63
N GLY A 39 13.43 -10.95 -7.09
CA GLY A 39 14.75 -10.80 -6.45
C GLY A 39 14.65 -10.66 -4.93
N GLU A 40 15.31 -9.64 -4.37
CA GLU A 40 15.12 -9.29 -2.95
C GLU A 40 13.67 -8.85 -2.71
N THR A 41 13.04 -9.41 -1.69
CA THR A 41 11.64 -9.09 -1.37
C THR A 41 11.56 -7.71 -0.74
N LEU A 42 10.89 -6.79 -1.43
CA LEU A 42 10.68 -5.42 -1.00
C LEU A 42 9.20 -5.16 -0.72
N VAL A 43 8.95 -4.30 0.27
CA VAL A 43 7.67 -3.61 0.42
C VAL A 43 7.86 -2.18 -0.06
N VAL A 44 7.21 -1.84 -1.18
CA VAL A 44 7.32 -0.52 -1.79
C VAL A 44 6.11 0.30 -1.39
N ALA A 45 6.33 1.35 -0.59
CA ALA A 45 5.29 2.32 -0.24
C ALA A 45 5.14 3.37 -1.35
N THR A 46 3.91 3.57 -1.82
CA THR A 46 3.57 4.51 -2.91
C THR A 46 3.36 5.92 -2.36
N HIS A 47 2.28 6.12 -1.59
CA HIS A 47 1.98 7.37 -0.92
C HIS A 47 1.16 7.14 0.34
N GLY A 48 1.14 8.15 1.21
CA GLY A 48 0.33 8.21 2.42
C GLY A 48 -0.71 9.31 2.36
N PHE A 49 -1.80 9.14 3.10
CA PHE A 49 -2.84 10.16 3.27
C PHE A 49 -3.43 10.12 4.68
N ALA A 50 -3.87 11.28 5.17
CA ALA A 50 -4.62 11.35 6.43
C ALA A 50 -6.02 10.78 6.24
N LYS A 51 -6.46 9.91 7.16
CA LYS A 51 -7.79 9.30 7.15
C LYS A 51 -8.84 10.39 7.37
N LYS A 52 -9.62 10.69 6.32
CA LYS A 52 -10.80 11.57 6.39
C LYS A 52 -12.11 10.79 6.42
N THR A 53 -12.10 9.55 5.90
CA THR A 53 -13.26 8.68 5.75
C THR A 53 -12.99 7.31 6.38
N GLN A 54 -14.04 6.57 6.76
CA GLN A 54 -13.88 5.23 7.34
C GLN A 54 -13.25 4.22 6.35
N ARG A 55 -13.65 4.30 5.08
CA ARG A 55 -13.12 3.48 3.99
C ARG A 55 -12.05 4.25 3.22
N THR A 56 -11.04 3.51 2.75
CA THR A 56 -10.03 4.03 1.82
C THR A 56 -10.70 4.40 0.50
N PRO A 57 -10.60 5.67 0.04
CA PRO A 57 -11.21 6.10 -1.21
C PRO A 57 -10.65 5.31 -2.39
N ARG A 58 -11.52 4.86 -3.30
CA ARG A 58 -11.12 4.05 -4.47
C ARG A 58 -10.04 4.74 -5.33
N LYS A 59 -10.13 6.06 -5.48
CA LYS A 59 -9.13 6.88 -6.18
C LYS A 59 -7.69 6.72 -5.66
N GLU A 60 -7.51 6.48 -4.37
CA GLU A 60 -6.17 6.31 -3.78
C GLU A 60 -5.60 4.93 -4.13
N ILE A 61 -6.47 3.91 -4.18
CA ILE A 61 -6.13 2.56 -4.61
C ILE A 61 -5.75 2.56 -6.09
N ASP A 62 -6.58 3.17 -6.95
CA ASP A 62 -6.32 3.26 -8.39
C ASP A 62 -5.03 4.04 -8.68
N LYS A 63 -4.71 5.06 -7.85
CA LYS A 63 -3.43 5.76 -7.92
C LYS A 63 -2.26 4.85 -7.54
N ALA A 64 -2.39 4.06 -6.48
CA ALA A 64 -1.34 3.13 -6.05
C ALA A 64 -1.08 2.03 -7.08
N GLU A 65 -2.12 1.48 -7.72
CA GLU A 65 -1.96 0.51 -8.82
C GLU A 65 -1.23 1.11 -10.02
N ARG A 66 -1.57 2.34 -10.44
CA ARG A 66 -0.82 3.00 -11.53
C ARG A 66 0.66 3.19 -11.21
N ILE A 67 0.99 3.59 -9.97
CA ILE A 67 2.39 3.73 -9.53
C ILE A 67 3.11 2.37 -9.53
N ARG A 68 2.41 1.31 -9.13
CA ARG A 68 2.94 -0.07 -9.15
C ARG A 68 3.25 -0.53 -10.58
N GLU A 69 2.32 -0.32 -11.51
CA GLU A 69 2.50 -0.66 -12.93
C GLU A 69 3.70 0.09 -13.54
N GLU A 70 3.83 1.38 -13.23
CA GLU A 70 4.95 2.21 -13.65
C GLU A 70 6.28 1.70 -13.07
N TYR A 71 6.31 1.38 -11.77
CA TYR A 71 7.48 0.81 -11.11
C TYR A 71 7.98 -0.45 -11.80
N PHE A 72 7.10 -1.43 -12.07
CA PHE A 72 7.50 -2.68 -12.73
C PHE A 72 7.87 -2.47 -14.19
N THR A 73 7.25 -1.50 -14.87
CA THR A 73 7.65 -1.11 -16.23
C THR A 73 9.08 -0.57 -16.26
N ILE A 74 9.42 0.30 -15.31
CA ILE A 74 10.76 0.87 -15.19
C ILE A 74 11.77 -0.20 -14.78
N LYS A 75 11.41 -1.06 -13.82
CA LYS A 75 12.28 -2.16 -13.34
C LYS A 75 12.69 -3.10 -14.48
N LYS A 76 11.74 -3.50 -15.35
CA LYS A 76 12.02 -4.36 -16.51
C LYS A 76 12.92 -3.74 -17.58
N ARG A 77 13.05 -2.41 -17.61
CA ARG A 77 13.90 -1.69 -18.57
C ARG A 77 15.35 -1.55 -18.08
N ARG A 78 15.62 -1.88 -16.83
CA ARG A 78 16.96 -1.89 -16.23
C ARG A 78 17.51 -3.32 -16.28
#